data_AF-A0A7C5IA76-F1
#
_entry.id   AF-A0A7C5IA76-F1
#
_cell.length_a   1.000
_cell.length_b   1.000
_cell.length_c   1.000
_cell.angle_alpha   90.00
_cell.angle_beta   90.00
_cell.angle_gamma   90.00
#
_symmetry.space_group_name_H-M   'P 1'
#
loop_
_entity.id
_entity.type
_entity.pdbx_description
1 polymer ?
#
loop_
_entity_poly.entity_id
_entity_poly.type
_entity_poly.pdbx_seq_one_letter_code
_entity_poly.pdbx_strand_id
1 'polypeptide(L)'
;WPGNVRELENVVERAVVLSDTAEIGLDALPEHIRQGKGPRDVSSLLPLSGFSVKQNQRAMEQTLIARALEATKGNRTRAARLLEISHRALLYKLKEYGFQQGDSGLSEHGDTD
;
A
#
# COMPACT_ATOMS: atom_id res chain seq x y z
N TRP A 1 16.61 1.16 -6.97
CA TRP A 1 16.69 0.52 -8.29
C TRP A 1 16.17 -0.88 -8.17
N PRO A 2 15.02 -1.19 -8.78
CA PRO A 2 14.37 -2.49 -8.62
C PRO A 2 15.22 -3.62 -9.24
N GLY A 3 16.08 -4.24 -8.43
CA GLY A 3 16.58 -5.58 -8.74
C GLY A 3 17.87 -5.68 -9.56
N ASN A 4 18.56 -4.59 -9.94
CA ASN A 4 19.93 -4.70 -10.44
C ASN A 4 20.75 -3.39 -10.35
N VAL A 5 22.04 -3.50 -9.99
CA VAL A 5 23.02 -2.39 -10.05
C VAL A 5 23.23 -1.89 -11.49
N ARG A 6 23.03 -2.76 -12.48
CA ARG A 6 23.08 -2.40 -13.91
C ARG A 6 22.09 -1.30 -14.30
N GLU A 7 20.96 -1.18 -13.60
CA GLU A 7 20.00 -0.12 -13.90
C GLU A 7 20.48 1.26 -13.43
N LEU A 8 21.16 1.31 -12.29
CA LEU A 8 21.81 2.53 -11.83
C LEU A 8 22.93 2.93 -12.80
N GLU A 9 23.75 1.97 -13.22
CA GLU A 9 24.83 2.17 -14.19
C GLU A 9 24.30 2.77 -15.50
N ASN A 10 23.27 2.18 -16.09
CA ASN A 10 22.65 2.68 -17.33
C ASN A 10 22.09 4.10 -17.19
N VAL A 11 21.55 4.45 -16.02
CA VAL A 11 21.03 5.79 -15.79
C VAL A 11 22.15 6.80 -15.59
N VAL A 12 23.19 6.46 -14.85
CA VAL A 12 24.37 7.32 -14.68
C VAL A 12 25.06 7.53 -16.02
N GLU A 13 25.26 6.48 -16.82
CA GLU A 13 25.83 6.57 -18.16
C GLU A 13 25.02 7.52 -19.05
N ARG A 14 23.69 7.35 -19.09
CA ARG A 14 22.81 8.23 -19.87
C ARG A 14 22.83 9.67 -19.36
N ALA A 15 22.86 9.87 -18.05
CA ALA A 15 22.90 11.21 -17.47
C ALA A 15 24.21 11.93 -17.80
N VAL A 16 25.35 11.20 -17.81
CA VAL A 16 26.64 11.72 -18.27
C VAL A 16 26.61 12.07 -19.76
N VAL A 17 26.03 11.21 -20.60
CA VAL A 17 25.91 11.48 -22.05
C VAL A 17 25.03 12.69 -22.36
N LEU A 18 24.01 12.96 -21.54
CA LEU A 18 23.08 14.08 -21.72
C LEU A 18 23.54 15.37 -21.02
N SER A 19 24.58 15.31 -20.20
CA SER A 19 25.07 16.47 -19.45
C SER A 19 26.26 17.11 -20.16
N ASP A 20 26.08 18.34 -20.61
CA ASP A 20 27.16 19.13 -21.23
C ASP A 20 28.00 19.91 -20.19
N THR A 21 27.75 19.70 -18.90
CA THR A 21 28.41 20.43 -17.80
C THR A 21 29.06 19.46 -16.82
N ALA A 22 29.94 20.01 -15.96
CA ALA A 22 30.64 19.22 -14.94
C ALA A 22 29.70 18.67 -13.84
N GLU A 23 28.47 19.17 -13.75
CA GLU A 23 27.47 18.74 -12.78
C GLU A 23 26.24 18.15 -13.48
N ILE A 24 25.80 16.98 -13.02
CA ILE A 24 24.59 16.34 -13.55
C ILE A 24 23.38 16.96 -12.85
N GLY A 25 22.62 17.77 -13.59
CA GLY A 25 21.37 18.35 -13.14
C GLY A 25 20.22 17.35 -13.11
N LEU A 26 19.13 17.72 -12.42
CA LEU A 26 17.92 16.87 -12.33
C LEU A 26 17.29 16.58 -13.69
N ASP A 27 17.44 17.50 -14.65
CA ASP A 27 16.99 17.41 -16.04
C ASP A 27 17.64 16.26 -16.83
N ALA A 28 18.88 15.89 -16.49
CA ALA A 28 19.58 14.77 -17.09
C ALA A 28 19.11 13.40 -16.58
N LEU A 29 18.37 13.35 -15.46
CA LEU A 29 17.82 12.12 -14.91
C LEU A 29 16.50 11.72 -15.57
N PRO A 30 16.24 10.42 -15.79
CA PRO A 30 14.94 9.94 -16.26
C PRO A 30 13.74 10.43 -15.44
N GLU A 31 12.62 10.68 -16.12
CA GLU A 31 11.38 11.21 -15.51
C GLU A 31 10.89 10.41 -14.29
N HIS A 32 11.00 9.08 -14.32
CA HIS A 32 10.56 8.23 -13.21
C HIS A 32 11.35 8.48 -11.91
N ILE A 33 12.61 8.91 -12.02
CA ILE A 33 13.45 9.27 -10.87
C ILE A 33 13.14 10.69 -10.41
N ARG A 34 13.01 11.62 -11.37
CA ARG A 34 12.62 13.01 -11.07
C ARG A 34 11.32 13.09 -10.29
N GLN A 35 10.36 12.25 -10.64
CA GLN A 35 9.06 12.20 -9.97
C GLN A 35 9.08 11.46 -8.62
N GLY A 36 10.22 10.92 -8.17
CA GLY A 36 10.28 10.03 -7.00
C GLY A 36 9.46 8.74 -7.17
N LYS A 37 8.98 8.48 -8.39
CA LYS A 37 8.23 7.29 -8.77
C LYS A 37 9.23 6.25 -9.27
N GLY A 38 10.15 5.86 -8.38
CA GLY A 38 10.77 4.55 -8.51
C GLY A 38 9.66 3.52 -8.71
N PRO A 39 9.89 2.46 -9.50
CA PRO A 39 8.94 1.36 -9.58
C PRO A 39 8.62 0.97 -8.16
N ARG A 40 7.34 1.14 -7.77
CA ARG A 40 6.90 0.87 -6.41
C ARG A 40 7.35 -0.54 -6.13
N ASP A 41 8.29 -0.68 -5.20
CA ASP A 41 8.65 -2.00 -4.71
C ASP A 41 7.32 -2.65 -4.33
N VAL A 42 7.01 -3.80 -4.90
CA VAL A 42 5.80 -4.54 -4.50
C VAL A 42 5.85 -4.84 -2.99
N SER A 43 7.06 -4.86 -2.40
CA SER A 43 7.30 -4.88 -0.96
C SER A 43 6.92 -3.60 -0.22
N SER A 44 6.75 -2.46 -0.91
CA SER A 44 6.18 -1.23 -0.36
C SER A 44 4.66 -1.16 -0.45
N LEU A 45 4.05 -1.98 -1.32
CA LEU A 45 2.59 -2.10 -1.46
C LEU A 45 1.98 -3.16 -0.54
N LEU A 46 2.82 -4.07 -0.04
CA LEU A 46 2.44 -5.16 0.84
C LEU A 46 3.31 -5.05 2.10
N PRO A 47 2.74 -4.95 3.30
CA PRO A 47 3.52 -5.04 4.53
C PRO A 47 4.04 -6.48 4.67
N LEU A 48 5.15 -6.78 3.98
CA LEU A 48 5.81 -8.07 4.05
C LEU A 48 6.53 -8.14 5.41
N SER A 49 5.97 -8.91 6.33
CA SER A 49 6.59 -9.22 7.63
C SER A 49 7.50 -10.44 7.45
N GLY A 50 8.62 -10.23 6.77
CA GLY A 50 9.61 -11.28 6.49
C GLY A 50 9.22 -12.25 5.37
N PHE A 51 9.87 -13.41 5.32
CA PHE A 51 9.76 -14.39 4.22
C PHE A 51 8.58 -15.38 4.37
N SER A 52 7.82 -15.33 5.46
CA SER A 52 6.75 -16.29 5.70
C SER A 52 5.50 -15.96 4.89
N VAL A 53 5.21 -16.80 3.89
CA VAL A 53 3.99 -16.71 3.06
C VAL A 53 2.74 -16.64 3.93
N LYS A 54 2.68 -17.43 5.01
CA LYS A 54 1.53 -17.48 5.92
C LYS A 54 1.32 -16.17 6.68
N GLN A 55 2.40 -15.50 7.11
CA GLN A 55 2.30 -14.23 7.83
C GLN A 55 1.89 -13.10 6.87
N ASN A 56 2.49 -13.07 5.68
CA ASN A 56 2.17 -12.08 4.66
C ASN A 56 0.72 -12.20 4.19
N GLN A 57 0.22 -13.43 4.01
CA GLN A 57 -1.19 -13.67 3.69
C GLN A 57 -2.12 -13.12 4.77
N ARG A 58 -1.81 -13.33 6.06
CA ARG A 58 -2.61 -12.77 7.16
C ARG A 58 -2.61 -11.24 7.16
N ALA A 59 -1.46 -10.61 6.96
CA ALA A 59 -1.34 -9.16 6.93
C ALA A 59 -2.14 -8.54 5.75
N MET A 60 -2.06 -9.18 4.58
CA MET A 60 -2.87 -8.81 3.41
C MET A 60 -4.37 -8.96 3.69
N GLU A 61 -4.79 -10.10 4.24
CA GLU A 61 -6.19 -10.36 4.57
C GLU A 61 -6.74 -9.34 5.58
N GLN A 62 -5.99 -9.02 6.63
CA GLN A 62 -6.38 -7.99 7.61
C GLN A 62 -6.56 -6.62 6.96
N THR A 63 -5.62 -6.23 6.08
CA THR A 63 -5.67 -4.95 5.36
C THR A 63 -6.90 -4.87 4.45
N LEU A 64 -7.18 -5.93 3.69
CA LEU A 64 -8.33 -5.98 2.80
C LEU A 64 -9.65 -5.97 3.57
N ILE A 65 -9.74 -6.72 4.67
CA ILE A 65 -10.93 -6.75 5.53
C ILE A 65 -11.21 -5.36 6.12
N ALA A 66 -10.19 -4.67 6.62
CA ALA A 66 -10.34 -3.32 7.15
C ALA A 66 -10.86 -2.35 6.08
N ARG A 67 -10.25 -2.34 4.89
CA ARG A 67 -10.69 -1.50 3.77
C ARG A 67 -12.11 -1.81 3.31
N ALA A 68 -12.48 -3.09 3.25
CA ALA A 68 -13.82 -3.48 2.85
C ALA A 68 -14.87 -3.07 3.90
N LEU A 69 -14.54 -3.14 5.20
CA LEU A 69 -15.42 -2.64 6.25
C LEU A 69 -15.57 -1.13 6.19
N GLU A 70 -14.48 -0.38 6.00
CA GLU A 70 -14.51 1.07 5.85
C GLU A 70 -15.36 1.50 4.63
N ALA A 71 -15.09 0.91 3.46
CA ALA A 71 -15.84 1.19 2.22
C ALA A 71 -17.33 0.89 2.32
N THR A 72 -17.71 -0.05 3.20
CA THR A 72 -19.11 -0.46 3.41
C THR A 72 -19.71 0.09 4.69
N LYS A 73 -19.03 1.03 5.38
CA LYS A 73 -19.44 1.64 6.64
C LYS A 73 -19.81 0.60 7.72
N GLY A 74 -19.03 -0.47 7.80
CA GLY A 74 -19.22 -1.57 8.76
C GLY A 74 -20.25 -2.62 8.35
N ASN A 75 -20.83 -2.55 7.16
CA ASN A 75 -21.79 -3.56 6.69
C ASN A 75 -21.07 -4.87 6.30
N ARG A 76 -21.06 -5.83 7.22
CA ARG A 76 -20.37 -7.13 7.07
C ARG A 76 -20.86 -7.94 5.87
N THR A 77 -22.15 -7.91 5.54
CA THR A 77 -22.68 -8.65 4.39
C THR A 77 -22.18 -8.04 3.07
N ARG A 78 -22.15 -6.70 2.96
CA ARG A 78 -21.59 -6.02 1.79
C ARG A 78 -20.07 -6.17 1.72
N ALA A 79 -19.38 -6.09 2.85
CA ALA A 79 -17.93 -6.31 2.91
C ALA A 79 -17.55 -7.72 2.45
N ALA A 80 -18.28 -8.75 2.88
CA ALA A 80 -18.05 -10.12 2.43
C ALA A 80 -18.21 -10.29 0.92
N ARG A 81 -19.22 -9.61 0.33
CA ARG A 81 -19.42 -9.59 -1.12
C ARG A 81 -18.26 -8.88 -1.85
N LEU A 82 -17.79 -7.75 -1.31
CA LEU A 82 -16.67 -7.00 -1.89
C LEU A 82 -15.35 -7.77 -1.83
N LEU A 83 -15.17 -8.58 -0.78
CA LEU A 83 -14.02 -9.46 -0.59
C LEU A 83 -14.16 -10.81 -1.30
N GLU A 84 -15.29 -11.06 -1.98
CA GLU A 84 -15.60 -12.32 -2.68
C GLU A 84 -15.49 -13.56 -1.78
N ILE A 85 -15.82 -13.43 -0.49
CA ILE A 85 -15.84 -14.53 0.48
C ILE A 85 -17.23 -14.73 1.07
N SER A 86 -17.47 -15.92 1.61
CA SER A 86 -18.72 -16.17 2.34
C SER A 86 -18.81 -15.27 3.59
N HIS A 87 -20.03 -14.85 3.93
CA HIS A 87 -20.28 -14.08 5.14
C HIS A 87 -19.77 -14.80 6.41
N ARG A 88 -19.90 -16.13 6.46
CA ARG A 88 -19.39 -16.97 7.55
C ARG A 88 -17.86 -16.95 7.64
N ALA A 89 -17.16 -16.97 6.50
CA ALA A 89 -15.70 -16.87 6.47
C ALA A 89 -15.23 -15.49 6.97
N LEU A 90 -15.92 -14.41 6.58
CA LEU A 90 -15.63 -13.07 7.09
C LEU A 90 -15.79 -13.01 8.62
N LEU A 91 -16.89 -13.52 9.17
CA LEU A 91 -17.12 -13.53 10.63
C LEU A 91 -16.03 -14.31 11.38
N TYR A 92 -15.57 -15.43 10.82
CA TYR A 92 -14.47 -16.19 11.40
C TYR A 92 -13.17 -15.37 11.42
N LYS A 93 -12.81 -14.76 10.29
CA LYS A 93 -11.60 -13.91 10.17
C LYS A 93 -11.66 -12.68 11.08
N LEU A 94 -12.82 -12.06 11.24
CA LEU A 94 -12.99 -10.93 12.17
C LEU A 94 -12.75 -11.35 13.63
N LYS A 95 -13.20 -12.56 14.01
CA LYS A 95 -12.93 -13.12 15.33
C LYS A 95 -11.46 -13.51 15.50
N GLU A 96 -10.86 -14.13 14.49
CA GLU A 96 -9.45 -14.55 14.50
C GLU A 96 -8.50 -13.35 14.65
N TYR A 97 -8.81 -12.22 14.00
CA TYR A 97 -7.97 -11.03 14.00
C TYR A 97 -8.34 -10.00 15.06
N GLY A 98 -9.34 -10.29 15.90
CA GLY A 98 -9.70 -9.40 17.00
C GLY A 98 -10.27 -8.04 16.56
N PHE A 99 -10.95 -7.98 15.41
CA PHE A 99 -11.75 -6.81 15.03
C PHE A 99 -12.97 -6.71 15.97
N GLN A 100 -12.76 -6.25 17.21
CA GLN A 100 -13.84 -5.89 18.13
C GLN A 100 -14.21 -4.42 17.88
N GLN A 101 -15.49 -4.16 17.59
CA GLN A 101 -16.02 -2.82 17.44
C GLN A 101 -16.07 -2.12 18.80
N GLY A 102 -15.49 -0.93 18.86
CA GLY A 102 -15.62 -0.03 20.00
C GLY A 102 -14.73 1.20 19.91
N ASP A 103 -14.80 1.98 18.82
CA ASP A 103 -14.68 3.45 18.90
C ASP A 103 -15.26 4.12 17.65
N SER A 104 -16.58 4.04 17.54
CA SER A 104 -17.35 5.06 16.82
C SER A 104 -17.77 6.11 17.85
N GLY A 105 -16.80 6.91 18.29
CA GLY A 105 -17.04 8.17 18.97
C GLY A 105 -17.78 9.11 18.03
N LEU A 106 -19.11 9.12 18.19
CA LEU A 106 -19.93 10.27 17.84
C LEU A 106 -19.35 11.50 18.54
N SER A 107 -18.93 12.48 17.75
CA SER A 107 -18.89 13.87 18.17
C SER A 107 -19.42 14.70 17.01
N GLU A 108 -20.69 14.46 16.68
CA GLU A 108 -21.58 15.56 16.32
C GLU A 108 -21.76 16.40 17.59
N HIS A 109 -21.08 17.54 17.65
CA HIS A 109 -21.60 18.72 18.33
C HIS A 109 -21.43 19.88 17.36
N GLY A 110 -22.52 20.14 16.64
CA GLY A 110 -22.81 21.49 16.19
C GLY A 110 -23.42 22.25 17.37
N ASP A 111 -22.84 23.41 17.64
CA ASP A 111 -23.42 24.64 18.21
C ASP A 111 -22.37 25.70 17.83
N THR A 112 -22.57 26.54 16.82
CA THR A 112 -23.51 27.68 16.77
C THR A 112 -23.51 28.49 18.07
N ASP A 113 -22.58 29.44 18.16
CA ASP A 113 -22.87 30.85 18.42
C ASP A 113 -21.77 31.72 17.77
#